data_AF-A0A194WCT9-F1
#
_entry.id   AF-A0A194WCT9-F1
#
_cell.length_a   1.000
_cell.length_b   1.000
_cell.length_c   1.000
_cell.angle_alpha   90.00
_cell.angle_beta   90.00
_cell.angle_gamma   90.00
#
_symmetry.space_group_name_H-M   'P 1'
#
loop_
_entity.id
_entity.type
_entity.pdbx_description
1 polymer ?
#
loop_
_entity_poly.entity_id
_entity_poly.type
_entity_poly.pdbx_seq_one_letter_code
_entity_poly.pdbx_strand_id
1 'polypeptide(L)'
;MANTPQFMIPRGLTPQAMRTQPPSTQPPTPRRPEHGGIAVFSGGTAANFLVDVFDQIITRRKCPLRYIIPISDNGGSSSELIRVFGGPSVGDVRSRLVRLIPNHNGDEERTAIKALFEYRLSTDPMIARAEWLDIVEARHVLWAFISSQKRELIRSVFNTLNLEIVKRNRPTSVFNFAEASVGNLFLTGARLFSGSFESAIYLLSLICAIPESTTVLPAINSNFTHHISAGLTDGSVLAGQVAISHPSGPTAVPDDTFHPTGNKHLDLDRVEDANLPGSLPVLRGHHAFSKDEEEDLPCRIDRVWYINPYGHEIWPVANHKVLSALEESDTVVYSVGSLYTSIIPSVIVRGVGAAIAGGRVRNKVLILNSKTDRETGPAAGPMAAADFVRAIAKAAKESQTDFGAVGEGEVARYVTHLVYLDGAERGAPGMPRVDVDELGGLGIRCVRVKGRMEGEGKRRIVRYEETGLVEALEGIIG
;
A
#
# COMPACT_ATOMS: atom_id res chain seq x y z
N MET A 1 27.34 21.84 -59.67
CA MET A 1 28.58 21.12 -59.32
C MET A 1 28.49 20.66 -57.88
N ALA A 2 28.34 19.36 -57.63
CA ALA A 2 28.80 18.67 -56.42
C ALA A 2 28.51 17.17 -56.60
N ASN A 3 29.56 16.38 -56.38
CA ASN A 3 29.72 14.97 -56.73
C ASN A 3 28.84 14.00 -55.92
N THR A 4 28.43 12.91 -56.56
CA THR A 4 28.07 11.65 -55.89
C THR A 4 28.86 10.52 -56.56
N PRO A 5 29.69 9.73 -55.85
CA PRO A 5 30.44 8.66 -56.49
C PRO A 5 29.59 7.39 -56.58
N GLN A 6 29.46 6.89 -57.82
CA GLN A 6 29.06 5.52 -58.14
C GLN A 6 30.18 4.55 -57.75
N PHE A 7 29.83 3.41 -57.16
CA PHE A 7 30.69 2.23 -57.17
C PHE A 7 29.94 1.02 -57.75
N MET A 8 30.65 0.35 -58.66
CA MET A 8 30.26 -0.76 -59.52
C MET A 8 29.82 -2.01 -58.76
N ILE A 9 28.80 -2.69 -59.29
CA ILE A 9 28.47 -4.07 -58.95
C ILE A 9 29.00 -4.97 -60.08
N PRO A 10 29.85 -5.98 -59.81
CA PRO A 10 30.07 -7.07 -60.75
C PRO A 10 28.96 -8.11 -60.60
N ARG A 11 28.29 -8.42 -61.73
CA ARG A 11 27.38 -9.56 -61.86
C ARG A 11 28.17 -10.86 -62.03
N GLY A 12 27.72 -11.90 -61.35
CA GLY A 12 27.87 -13.29 -61.80
C GLY A 12 28.51 -14.22 -60.77
N LEU A 13 27.70 -15.08 -60.15
CA LEU A 13 27.87 -16.54 -60.10
C LEU A 13 26.67 -17.19 -59.40
N THR A 14 26.21 -18.30 -59.97
CA THR A 14 24.96 -19.03 -59.73
C THR A 14 24.93 -19.86 -58.43
N PRO A 15 23.73 -20.29 -57.97
CA PRO A 15 23.53 -20.91 -56.66
C PRO A 15 23.57 -22.44 -56.73
N GLN A 16 24.42 -23.10 -55.92
CA GLN A 16 24.14 -24.45 -55.42
C GLN A 16 25.08 -24.88 -54.28
N ALA A 17 24.46 -25.53 -53.29
CA ALA A 17 25.04 -26.39 -52.25
C ALA A 17 25.74 -25.73 -51.04
N MET A 18 24.94 -25.34 -50.04
CA MET A 18 25.25 -25.56 -48.62
C MET A 18 23.94 -25.57 -47.81
N ARG A 19 23.39 -26.76 -47.55
CA ARG A 19 22.37 -26.95 -46.51
C ARG A 19 23.11 -27.09 -45.18
N THR A 20 23.27 -25.99 -44.47
CA THR A 20 23.48 -26.01 -43.02
C THR A 20 22.30 -25.26 -42.39
N GLN A 21 21.57 -25.94 -41.51
CA GLN A 21 20.49 -25.32 -40.74
C GLN A 21 21.09 -24.14 -39.93
N PRO A 22 20.45 -22.96 -39.89
CA PRO A 22 20.91 -21.91 -39.01
C PRO A 22 20.73 -22.37 -37.55
N PRO A 23 21.72 -22.16 -36.67
CA PRO A 23 21.55 -22.45 -35.25
C PRO A 23 20.42 -21.57 -34.71
N SER A 24 19.50 -22.18 -33.97
CA SER A 24 18.40 -21.49 -33.30
C SER A 24 18.97 -20.47 -32.31
N THR A 25 19.05 -19.22 -32.70
CA THR A 25 19.32 -18.09 -31.82
C THR A 25 18.03 -17.67 -31.11
N GLN A 26 17.40 -18.61 -30.41
CA GLN A 26 16.54 -18.21 -29.31
C GLN A 26 17.45 -17.91 -28.12
N PRO A 27 17.37 -16.71 -27.50
CA PRO A 27 18.01 -16.49 -26.22
C PRO A 27 17.51 -17.60 -25.27
N PRO A 28 18.36 -18.14 -24.37
CA PRO A 28 17.90 -19.11 -23.40
C PRO A 28 16.72 -18.48 -22.66
N THR A 29 15.53 -19.06 -22.82
CA THR A 29 14.40 -18.71 -21.98
C THR A 29 14.89 -18.81 -20.55
N PRO A 30 14.79 -17.74 -19.73
CA PRO A 30 15.26 -17.80 -18.36
C PRO A 30 14.64 -19.03 -17.72
N ARG A 31 15.49 -19.91 -17.17
CA ARG A 31 15.01 -21.09 -16.44
C ARG A 31 14.03 -20.55 -15.41
N ARG A 32 12.76 -20.91 -15.57
CA ARG A 32 11.70 -20.48 -14.65
C ARG A 32 12.11 -20.96 -13.25
N PRO A 33 12.03 -20.12 -12.22
CA PRO A 33 12.28 -20.57 -10.86
C PRO A 33 11.38 -21.76 -10.57
N GLU A 34 11.91 -22.78 -9.89
CA GLU A 34 11.18 -24.02 -9.58
C GLU A 34 9.92 -23.76 -8.75
N HIS A 35 9.89 -22.64 -8.03
CA HIS A 35 8.78 -22.17 -7.20
C HIS A 35 8.38 -20.74 -7.59
N GLY A 36 7.08 -20.46 -7.65
CA GLY A 36 6.58 -19.10 -7.86
C GLY A 36 6.84 -18.22 -6.64
N GLY A 37 6.80 -16.90 -6.84
CA GLY A 37 6.89 -15.93 -5.75
C GLY A 37 5.65 -15.87 -4.86
N ILE A 38 5.75 -15.06 -3.82
CA ILE A 38 4.64 -14.69 -2.93
C ILE A 38 4.33 -13.20 -3.13
N ALA A 39 3.08 -12.88 -3.44
CA ALA A 39 2.58 -11.51 -3.47
C ALA A 39 1.69 -11.27 -2.24
N VAL A 40 1.96 -10.21 -1.49
CA VAL A 40 1.25 -9.86 -0.25
C VAL A 40 0.57 -8.51 -0.42
N PHE A 41 -0.76 -8.50 -0.48
CA PHE A 41 -1.54 -7.28 -0.34
C PHE A 41 -1.53 -6.87 1.13
N SER A 42 -0.99 -5.69 1.41
CA SER A 42 -0.75 -5.22 2.78
C SER A 42 -1.01 -3.72 2.89
N GLY A 43 -1.35 -3.27 4.09
CA GLY A 43 -1.42 -1.85 4.44
C GLY A 43 -0.33 -1.46 5.44
N GLY A 44 -0.70 -0.55 6.33
CA GLY A 44 0.16 0.01 7.36
C GLY A 44 0.63 -0.96 8.46
N THR A 45 0.73 -0.45 9.68
CA THR A 45 1.54 -1.08 10.74
C THR A 45 1.03 -2.44 11.23
N ALA A 46 -0.24 -2.78 11.00
CA ALA A 46 -0.84 -4.03 11.50
C ALA A 46 -0.12 -5.27 10.97
N ALA A 47 0.38 -5.23 9.73
CA ALA A 47 1.10 -6.33 9.10
C ALA A 47 2.62 -6.30 9.34
N ASN A 48 3.14 -5.45 10.24
CA ASN A 48 4.58 -5.37 10.50
C ASN A 48 5.12 -6.59 11.25
N PHE A 49 4.30 -7.28 12.05
CA PHE A 49 4.71 -8.52 12.72
C PHE A 49 4.82 -9.71 11.76
N LEU A 50 4.20 -9.62 10.57
CA LEU A 50 4.25 -10.66 9.56
C LEU A 50 5.54 -10.65 8.73
N VAL A 51 6.37 -9.60 8.85
CA VAL A 51 7.63 -9.52 8.10
C VAL A 51 8.53 -10.69 8.43
N ASP A 52 8.70 -10.99 9.72
CA ASP A 52 9.60 -12.05 10.16
C ASP A 52 9.04 -13.44 9.77
N VAL A 53 7.71 -13.61 9.77
CA VAL A 53 7.01 -14.81 9.25
C VAL A 53 7.35 -15.04 7.77
N PHE A 54 7.17 -14.01 6.93
CA PHE A 54 7.44 -14.16 5.50
C PHE A 54 8.94 -14.29 5.20
N ASP A 55 9.81 -13.63 5.96
CA ASP A 55 11.27 -13.75 5.81
C ASP A 55 11.75 -15.20 6.03
N GLN A 56 11.20 -15.87 7.05
CA GLN A 56 11.44 -17.30 7.28
C GLN A 56 10.98 -18.17 6.10
N ILE A 57 9.77 -17.93 5.59
CA ILE A 57 9.20 -18.70 4.47
C ILE A 57 10.03 -18.51 3.21
N ILE A 58 10.38 -17.27 2.84
CA ILE A 58 11.12 -17.02 1.59
C ILE A 58 12.57 -17.47 1.66
N THR A 59 13.18 -17.46 2.86
CA THR A 59 14.54 -17.98 3.07
C THR A 59 14.59 -19.48 2.85
N ARG A 60 13.58 -20.22 3.33
CA ARG A 60 13.46 -21.68 3.14
C ARG A 60 13.14 -22.03 1.68
N ARG A 61 12.16 -21.35 1.09
CA ARG A 61 11.68 -21.62 -0.28
C ARG A 61 12.57 -21.04 -1.38
N LYS A 62 13.45 -20.09 -1.04
CA LYS A 62 14.29 -19.32 -1.97
C LYS A 62 13.45 -18.70 -3.10
N CYS A 63 12.35 -18.05 -2.73
CA CYS A 63 11.41 -17.44 -3.66
C CYS A 63 11.31 -15.92 -3.44
N PRO A 64 10.91 -15.14 -4.46
CA PRO A 64 10.74 -13.70 -4.31
C PRO A 64 9.46 -13.35 -3.53
N LEU A 65 9.53 -12.29 -2.73
CA LEU A 65 8.42 -11.70 -1.96
C LEU A 65 8.10 -10.29 -2.49
N ARG A 66 6.83 -10.03 -2.80
CA ARG A 66 6.37 -8.70 -3.20
C ARG A 66 5.27 -8.20 -2.29
N TYR A 67 5.51 -7.09 -1.60
CA TYR A 67 4.47 -6.36 -0.89
C TYR A 67 3.80 -5.37 -1.83
N ILE A 68 2.48 -5.47 -1.97
CA ILE A 68 1.64 -4.54 -2.74
C ILE A 68 0.92 -3.65 -1.74
N ILE A 69 1.18 -2.34 -1.81
CA ILE A 69 0.74 -1.34 -0.83
C ILE A 69 -0.17 -0.31 -1.51
N PRO A 70 -1.34 0.05 -0.92
CA PRO A 70 -2.20 1.09 -1.48
C PRO A 70 -1.55 2.48 -1.35
N ILE A 71 -2.03 3.44 -2.14
CA ILE A 71 -1.52 4.83 -2.14
C ILE A 71 -2.59 5.87 -1.74
N SER A 72 -3.74 5.42 -1.25
CA SER A 72 -4.94 6.24 -1.00
C SER A 72 -5.00 6.91 0.37
N ASP A 73 -4.04 6.64 1.25
CA ASP A 73 -4.09 7.11 2.64
C ASP A 73 -3.89 8.63 2.76
N ASN A 74 -4.94 9.35 3.12
CA ASN A 74 -4.90 10.80 3.32
C ASN A 74 -4.76 11.22 4.80
N GLY A 75 -4.42 10.30 5.71
CA GLY A 75 -4.29 10.58 7.14
C GLY A 75 -2.88 10.86 7.66
N GLY A 76 -2.82 11.20 8.96
CA GLY A 76 -1.62 11.38 9.78
C GLY A 76 -0.53 12.26 9.18
N SER A 77 0.73 11.85 9.36
CA SER A 77 1.94 12.55 8.88
C SER A 77 2.11 12.57 7.36
N SER A 78 1.18 12.00 6.59
CA SER A 78 1.16 12.09 5.12
C SER A 78 0.24 13.22 4.64
N SER A 79 -0.78 13.59 5.43
CA SER A 79 -1.77 14.63 5.06
C SER A 79 -1.13 15.97 4.75
N GLU A 80 -0.22 16.45 5.59
CA GLU A 80 0.49 17.71 5.39
C GLU A 80 1.37 17.71 4.12
N LEU A 81 2.00 16.58 3.83
CA LEU A 81 2.81 16.43 2.61
C LEU A 81 1.93 16.43 1.36
N ILE A 82 0.78 15.75 1.41
CA ILE A 82 -0.20 15.75 0.33
C ILE A 82 -0.77 17.15 0.13
N ARG A 83 -1.09 17.88 1.21
CA ARG A 83 -1.61 19.24 1.13
C ARG A 83 -0.64 20.21 0.46
N VAL A 84 0.63 20.17 0.85
CA VAL A 84 1.64 21.12 0.34
C VAL A 84 2.22 20.69 -1.01
N PHE A 85 2.44 19.39 -1.25
CA PHE A 85 3.13 18.91 -2.45
C PHE A 85 2.24 18.13 -3.42
N GLY A 86 1.03 17.77 -3.02
CA GLY A 86 0.22 16.76 -3.71
C GLY A 86 0.92 15.41 -3.75
N GLY A 87 0.32 14.49 -4.50
CA GLY A 87 0.91 13.17 -4.76
C GLY A 87 0.36 12.03 -3.93
N PRO A 88 0.93 10.83 -4.12
CA PRO A 88 0.47 9.62 -3.45
C PRO A 88 0.78 9.69 -1.95
N SER A 89 0.02 8.95 -1.16
CA SER A 89 0.43 8.70 0.21
C SER A 89 1.67 7.84 0.27
N VAL A 90 2.61 8.23 1.14
CA VAL A 90 3.90 7.54 1.30
C VAL A 90 4.02 6.76 2.61
N GLY A 91 3.02 6.88 3.50
CA GLY A 91 3.11 6.44 4.90
C GLY A 91 3.25 4.93 5.08
N ASP A 92 2.39 4.17 4.40
CA ASP A 92 2.38 2.70 4.46
C ASP A 92 3.60 2.11 3.74
N VAL A 93 3.98 2.70 2.60
CA VAL A 93 5.18 2.33 1.85
C VAL A 93 6.43 2.55 2.71
N ARG A 94 6.57 3.72 3.35
CA ARG A 94 7.64 4.00 4.31
C ARG A 94 7.65 2.96 5.43
N SER A 95 6.51 2.71 6.08
CA SER A 95 6.42 1.75 7.19
C SER A 95 6.94 0.37 6.77
N ARG A 96 6.55 -0.10 5.58
CA ARG A 96 6.99 -1.40 5.07
C ARG A 96 8.49 -1.41 4.77
N LEU A 97 9.01 -0.42 4.05
CA LEU A 97 10.43 -0.33 3.71
C LEU A 97 11.33 -0.31 4.93
N VAL A 98 10.96 0.48 5.93
CA VAL A 98 11.73 0.62 7.17
C VAL A 98 11.69 -0.67 8.01
N ARG A 99 10.56 -1.39 8.03
CA ARG A 99 10.46 -2.68 8.71
C ARG A 99 11.28 -3.80 8.04
N LEU A 100 11.53 -3.67 6.74
CA LEU A 100 12.34 -4.58 5.94
C LEU A 100 13.85 -4.33 6.04
N ILE A 101 14.29 -3.29 6.75
CA ILE A 101 15.72 -3.09 7.04
C ILE A 101 16.22 -4.32 7.81
N PRO A 102 17.23 -5.05 7.30
CA PRO A 102 17.69 -6.26 7.95
C PRO A 102 18.27 -5.96 9.33
N ASN A 103 17.71 -6.59 10.37
CA ASN A 103 18.22 -6.49 11.73
C ASN A 103 19.40 -7.48 11.88
N HIS A 104 20.63 -7.04 11.63
CA HIS A 104 21.82 -7.83 11.99
C HIS A 104 22.36 -7.35 13.33
N ASN A 105 22.52 -8.28 14.27
CA ASN A 105 23.18 -8.01 15.54
C ASN A 105 24.58 -7.43 15.27
N GLY A 106 24.80 -6.17 15.64
CA GLY A 106 26.09 -5.48 15.49
C GLY A 106 26.22 -4.53 14.30
N ASP A 107 25.19 -4.35 13.45
CA ASP A 107 25.20 -3.30 12.41
C ASP A 107 24.63 -1.98 12.95
N GLU A 108 25.52 -1.18 13.54
CA GLU A 108 25.19 0.14 14.12
C GLU A 108 24.64 1.10 13.05
N GLU A 109 25.14 1.03 11.81
CA GLU A 109 24.72 1.92 10.73
C GLU A 109 23.28 1.62 10.31
N ARG A 110 22.90 0.36 10.11
CA ARG A 110 21.51 0.00 9.76
C ARG A 110 20.54 0.38 10.87
N THR A 111 20.96 0.19 12.12
CA THR A 111 20.17 0.59 13.29
C THR A 111 19.94 2.11 13.31
N ALA A 112 20.98 2.90 13.02
CA ALA A 112 20.88 4.35 12.92
C ALA A 112 20.00 4.81 11.73
N ILE A 113 20.14 4.17 10.56
CA ILE A 113 19.30 4.46 9.38
C ILE A 113 17.83 4.16 9.67
N LYS A 114 17.55 3.02 10.31
CA LYS A 114 16.21 2.66 10.75
C LYS A 114 15.65 3.71 11.71
N ALA A 115 16.41 4.07 12.74
CA ALA A 115 16.02 5.10 13.70
C ALA A 115 15.73 6.46 13.01
N LEU A 116 16.56 6.87 12.04
CA LEU A 116 16.36 8.10 11.27
C LEU A 116 15.02 8.08 10.51
N PHE A 117 14.69 6.99 9.81
CA PHE A 117 13.46 6.93 9.01
C PHE A 117 12.19 6.60 9.81
N GLU A 118 12.31 5.99 10.99
CA GLU A 118 11.20 5.83 11.96
C GLU A 118 10.90 7.12 12.72
N TYR A 119 11.87 8.03 12.82
CA TYR A 119 11.76 9.24 13.62
C TYR A 119 10.56 10.12 13.19
N ARG A 120 9.82 10.56 14.21
CA ARG A 120 8.76 11.57 14.10
C ARG A 120 9.22 12.79 14.87
N LEU A 121 9.08 13.95 14.23
CA LEU A 121 9.39 15.24 14.87
C LEU A 121 8.44 15.49 16.04
N SER A 122 8.83 16.43 16.90
CA SER A 122 8.03 16.88 18.04
C SER A 122 6.58 17.21 17.67
N THR A 123 5.67 17.05 18.64
CA THR A 123 4.27 17.51 18.53
C THR A 123 4.17 19.03 18.57
N ASP A 124 5.16 19.71 19.16
CA ASP A 124 5.25 21.17 19.16
C ASP A 124 5.81 21.67 17.82
N PRO A 125 5.06 22.50 17.07
CA PRO A 125 5.48 22.97 15.74
C PRO A 125 6.81 23.74 15.72
N MET A 126 7.13 24.49 16.78
CA MET A 126 8.35 25.29 16.85
C MET A 126 9.56 24.41 17.11
N ILE A 127 9.44 23.44 18.03
CA ILE A 127 10.47 22.45 18.30
C ILE A 127 10.69 21.57 17.07
N ALA A 128 9.61 21.07 16.46
CA ALA A 128 9.67 20.23 15.27
C ALA A 128 10.38 20.93 14.11
N ARG A 129 10.12 22.23 13.90
CA ARG A 129 10.84 23.01 12.88
C ARG A 129 12.33 23.12 13.19
N ALA A 130 12.72 23.34 14.44
CA ALA A 130 14.12 23.41 14.84
C ALA A 130 14.82 22.05 14.64
N GLU A 131 14.18 20.96 15.06
CA GLU A 131 14.66 19.59 14.84
C GLU A 131 14.86 19.29 13.35
N TRP A 132 13.89 19.68 12.50
CA TRP A 132 14.01 19.51 11.05
C TRP A 132 15.22 20.26 10.48
N LEU A 133 15.46 21.51 10.90
CA LEU A 133 16.62 22.28 10.45
C LEU A 133 17.93 21.63 10.89
N ASP A 134 18.00 21.13 12.13
CA ASP A 134 19.17 20.38 12.62
C ASP A 134 19.40 19.08 11.83
N ILE A 135 18.34 18.40 11.38
CA ILE A 135 18.44 17.22 10.51
C ILE A 135 18.99 17.62 9.14
N VAL A 136 18.45 18.66 8.50
CA VAL A 136 18.89 19.16 7.18
C VAL A 136 20.36 19.59 7.20
N GLU A 137 20.79 20.25 8.29
CA GLU A 137 22.16 20.72 8.49
C GLU A 137 23.13 19.63 8.99
N ALA A 138 22.64 18.40 9.16
CA ALA A 138 23.40 17.27 9.70
C ALA A 138 23.98 17.47 11.12
N ARG A 139 23.32 18.30 11.93
CA ARG A 139 23.66 18.57 13.35
C ARG A 139 22.92 17.66 14.32
N HIS A 140 21.79 17.09 13.90
CA HIS A 140 20.96 16.24 14.74
C HIS A 140 21.64 14.89 15.09
N VAL A 141 21.38 14.38 16.30
CA VAL A 141 21.98 13.12 16.83
C VAL A 141 21.65 11.88 15.98
N LEU A 142 20.57 11.91 15.21
CA LEU A 142 20.17 10.81 14.32
C LEU A 142 21.20 10.49 13.22
N TRP A 143 22.12 11.41 12.93
CA TRP A 143 23.21 11.17 11.98
C TRP A 143 24.38 10.38 12.57
N ALA A 144 24.38 10.15 13.89
CA ALA A 144 25.37 9.31 14.55
C ALA A 144 25.37 7.91 13.91
N PHE A 145 26.56 7.33 13.72
CA PHE A 145 26.75 6.00 13.13
C PHE A 145 26.32 5.81 11.67
N ILE A 146 25.86 6.87 10.98
CA ILE A 146 25.61 6.85 9.54
C ILE A 146 26.88 7.28 8.79
N SER A 147 27.37 6.45 7.86
CA SER A 147 28.54 6.74 7.01
C SER A 147 28.39 8.04 6.22
N SER A 148 29.53 8.66 5.87
CA SER A 148 29.54 9.93 5.14
C SER A 148 28.85 9.82 3.78
N GLN A 149 29.02 8.71 3.05
CA GLN A 149 28.41 8.52 1.73
C GLN A 149 26.88 8.47 1.81
N LYS A 150 26.33 7.66 2.73
CA LYS A 150 24.88 7.58 2.93
C LYS A 150 24.33 8.89 3.49
N ARG A 151 25.06 9.55 4.41
CA ARG A 151 24.68 10.85 4.97
C ARG A 151 24.53 11.90 3.88
N GLU A 152 25.53 12.07 3.02
CA GLU A 152 25.46 13.06 1.93
C GLU A 152 24.34 12.75 0.92
N LEU A 153 24.15 11.47 0.59
CA LEU A 153 23.06 11.04 -0.28
C LEU A 153 21.69 11.38 0.32
N ILE A 154 21.43 10.98 1.57
CA ILE A 154 20.15 11.25 2.24
C ILE A 154 19.93 12.76 2.41
N ARG A 155 20.97 13.49 2.83
CA ARG A 155 20.91 14.94 3.04
C ARG A 155 20.62 15.71 1.75
N SER A 156 21.11 15.26 0.59
CA SER A 156 20.78 15.88 -0.70
C SER A 156 19.27 15.87 -0.99
N VAL A 157 18.58 14.80 -0.61
CA VAL A 157 17.12 14.65 -0.72
C VAL A 157 16.42 15.58 0.27
N PHE A 158 16.87 15.64 1.52
CA PHE A 158 16.31 16.56 2.52
C PHE A 158 16.49 18.02 2.15
N ASN A 159 17.65 18.40 1.60
CA ASN A 159 17.90 19.75 1.09
C ASN A 159 16.92 20.11 -0.03
N THR A 160 16.70 19.18 -0.97
CA THR A 160 15.73 19.36 -2.06
C THR A 160 14.32 19.58 -1.51
N LEU A 161 13.89 18.72 -0.59
CA LEU A 161 12.59 18.88 0.06
C LEU A 161 12.47 20.23 0.79
N ASN A 162 13.50 20.60 1.57
CA ASN A 162 13.50 21.85 2.32
C ASN A 162 13.38 23.07 1.41
N LEU A 163 14.08 23.06 0.27
CA LEU A 163 13.91 24.09 -0.77
C LEU A 163 12.47 24.12 -1.30
N GLU A 164 11.89 22.97 -1.59
CA GLU A 164 10.52 22.86 -2.08
C GLU A 164 9.47 23.31 -1.03
N ILE A 165 9.72 23.09 0.26
CA ILE A 165 8.92 23.64 1.38
C ILE A 165 8.96 25.17 1.34
N VAL A 166 10.17 25.75 1.28
CA VAL A 166 10.34 27.21 1.30
C VAL A 166 9.69 27.88 0.08
N LYS A 167 9.82 27.28 -1.12
CA LYS A 167 9.17 27.79 -2.36
C LYS A 167 7.65 27.87 -2.27
N ARG A 168 7.04 26.94 -1.53
CA ARG A 168 5.57 26.83 -1.37
C ARG A 168 5.05 27.57 -0.15
N ASN A 169 5.92 28.19 0.63
CA ASN A 169 5.51 28.98 1.78
C ASN A 169 4.68 30.19 1.33
N ARG A 170 3.53 30.41 1.98
CA ARG A 170 2.62 31.53 1.74
C ARG A 170 2.20 32.14 3.08
N PRO A 171 1.84 33.44 3.14
CA PRO A 171 1.31 34.04 4.37
C PRO A 171 0.08 33.32 4.93
N THR A 172 -0.72 32.72 4.05
CA THR A 172 -1.95 31.97 4.39
C THR A 172 -1.75 30.47 4.52
N SER A 173 -0.58 29.94 4.13
CA SER A 173 -0.28 28.51 4.11
C SER A 173 1.21 28.26 4.35
N VAL A 174 1.53 27.75 5.54
CA VAL A 174 2.88 27.38 5.94
C VAL A 174 2.96 25.88 6.17
N PHE A 175 4.14 25.29 5.96
CA PHE A 175 4.34 23.88 6.25
C PHE A 175 4.43 23.65 7.76
N ASN A 176 3.62 22.75 8.29
CA ASN A 176 3.62 22.34 9.68
C ASN A 176 4.48 21.09 9.88
N PHE A 177 5.57 21.22 10.65
CA PHE A 177 6.48 20.12 10.95
C PHE A 177 6.00 19.21 12.08
N ALA A 178 4.98 19.60 12.84
CA ALA A 178 4.51 18.83 13.99
C ALA A 178 4.16 17.39 13.60
N GLU A 179 4.70 16.42 14.34
CA GLU A 179 4.52 14.97 14.12
C GLU A 179 4.94 14.44 12.73
N ALA A 180 5.59 15.27 11.91
CA ALA A 180 6.03 14.87 10.59
C ALA A 180 7.04 13.74 10.71
N SER A 181 6.89 12.72 9.86
CA SER A 181 7.84 11.61 9.84
C SER A 181 9.00 11.91 8.90
N VAL A 182 10.22 11.76 9.40
CA VAL A 182 11.44 11.95 8.62
C VAL A 182 11.51 11.00 7.41
N GLY A 183 11.03 9.75 7.56
CA GLY A 183 10.89 8.84 6.42
C GLY A 183 9.87 9.29 5.37
N ASN A 184 8.75 9.90 5.78
CA ASN A 184 7.78 10.46 4.83
C ASN A 184 8.35 11.68 4.10
N LEU A 185 9.06 12.53 4.83
CA LEU A 185 9.79 13.68 4.29
C LEU A 185 10.81 13.19 3.26
N PHE A 186 11.59 12.14 3.57
CA PHE A 186 12.53 11.54 2.62
C PHE A 186 11.86 11.05 1.34
N LEU A 187 10.83 10.20 1.42
CA LEU A 187 10.16 9.66 0.24
C LEU A 187 9.53 10.76 -0.62
N THR A 188 8.94 11.77 0.02
CA THR A 188 8.37 12.92 -0.69
C THR A 188 9.47 13.72 -1.39
N GLY A 189 10.58 14.00 -0.70
CA GLY A 189 11.74 14.68 -1.26
C GLY A 189 12.36 13.91 -2.42
N ALA A 190 12.52 12.59 -2.28
CA ALA A 190 13.11 11.74 -3.31
C ALA A 190 12.21 11.64 -4.55
N ARG A 191 10.89 11.63 -4.36
CA ARG A 191 9.90 11.72 -5.45
C ARG A 191 10.03 13.05 -6.18
N LEU A 192 10.10 14.17 -5.46
CA LEU A 192 10.25 15.50 -6.06
C LEU A 192 11.59 15.65 -6.79
N PHE A 193 12.66 15.10 -6.22
CA PHE A 193 13.99 15.09 -6.81
C PHE A 193 14.05 14.29 -8.12
N SER A 194 13.45 13.10 -8.14
CA SER A 194 13.50 12.18 -9.29
C SER A 194 12.34 12.33 -10.29
N GLY A 195 11.27 13.03 -9.91
CA GLY A 195 10.01 13.07 -10.65
C GLY A 195 9.25 11.73 -10.66
N SER A 196 9.62 10.77 -9.82
CA SER A 196 9.08 9.40 -9.84
C SER A 196 8.95 8.82 -8.44
N PHE A 197 7.72 8.47 -8.03
CA PHE A 197 7.49 7.83 -6.74
C PHE A 197 8.14 6.45 -6.66
N GLU A 198 8.14 5.71 -7.75
CA GLU A 198 8.78 4.40 -7.82
C GLU A 198 10.31 4.48 -7.67
N SER A 199 10.93 5.51 -8.26
CA SER A 199 12.36 5.76 -8.09
C SER A 199 12.70 6.17 -6.66
N ALA A 200 11.80 6.89 -5.98
CA ALA A 200 11.96 7.23 -4.56
C ALA A 200 11.94 5.98 -3.66
N ILE A 201 11.02 5.04 -3.92
CA ILE A 201 10.95 3.74 -3.25
C ILE A 201 12.25 2.96 -3.47
N TYR A 202 12.69 2.87 -4.73
CA TYR A 202 13.93 2.18 -5.08
C TYR A 202 15.16 2.78 -4.37
N LEU A 203 15.28 4.10 -4.34
CA LEU A 203 16.37 4.79 -3.66
C LEU A 203 16.38 4.48 -2.15
N LEU A 204 15.22 4.53 -1.49
CA LEU A 204 15.13 4.19 -0.07
C LEU A 204 15.50 2.71 0.17
N SER A 205 15.02 1.79 -0.67
CA SER A 205 15.39 0.37 -0.58
C SER A 205 16.89 0.14 -0.68
N LEU A 206 17.58 0.84 -1.57
CA LEU A 206 19.04 0.75 -1.73
C LEU A 206 19.78 1.29 -0.50
N ILE A 207 19.38 2.45 0.02
CA ILE A 207 19.99 3.06 1.22
C ILE A 207 19.85 2.12 2.43
N CYS A 208 18.68 1.51 2.55
CA CYS A 208 18.31 0.56 3.59
C CYS A 208 18.89 -0.85 3.40
N ALA A 209 19.56 -1.12 2.27
CA ALA A 209 20.09 -2.43 1.90
C ALA A 209 19.04 -3.55 2.01
N ILE A 210 17.80 -3.27 1.59
CA ILE A 210 16.73 -4.27 1.55
C ILE A 210 17.10 -5.36 0.53
N PRO A 211 16.96 -6.66 0.85
CA PRO A 211 17.32 -7.74 -0.07
C PRO A 211 16.55 -7.68 -1.38
N GLU A 212 17.21 -7.95 -2.51
CA GLU A 212 16.58 -7.96 -3.84
C GLU A 212 15.46 -9.01 -3.98
N SER A 213 15.46 -10.03 -3.12
CA SER A 213 14.39 -11.02 -3.03
C SER A 213 13.07 -10.43 -2.53
N THR A 214 13.09 -9.26 -1.88
CA THR A 214 11.91 -8.59 -1.34
C THR A 214 11.70 -7.22 -1.96
N THR A 215 10.53 -6.98 -2.53
CA THR A 215 10.19 -5.69 -3.15
C THR A 215 8.92 -5.10 -2.54
N VAL A 216 8.88 -3.78 -2.38
CA VAL A 216 7.68 -3.02 -2.02
C VAL A 216 7.18 -2.27 -3.26
N LEU A 217 5.93 -2.52 -3.65
CA LEU A 217 5.32 -2.00 -4.87
C LEU A 217 4.08 -1.17 -4.50
N PRO A 218 3.97 0.08 -4.97
CA PRO A 218 2.72 0.81 -4.87
C PRO A 218 1.70 0.21 -5.85
N ALA A 219 0.46 0.02 -5.39
CA ALA A 219 -0.63 -0.56 -6.18
C ALA A 219 -0.88 0.23 -7.48
N ILE A 220 -0.73 1.56 -7.42
CA ILE A 220 -0.84 2.49 -8.54
C ILE A 220 0.49 3.26 -8.64
N ASN A 221 1.07 3.32 -9.84
CA ASN A 221 2.23 4.16 -10.09
C ASN A 221 1.75 5.56 -10.49
N SER A 222 1.76 6.51 -9.55
CA SER A 222 1.36 7.89 -9.84
C SER A 222 2.12 8.89 -9.00
N ASN A 223 2.32 10.08 -9.57
CA ASN A 223 2.78 11.27 -8.85
C ASN A 223 1.61 12.13 -8.36
N PHE A 224 0.37 11.71 -8.59
CA PHE A 224 -0.85 12.42 -8.19
C PHE A 224 -1.55 11.74 -7.03
N THR A 225 -2.31 12.53 -6.28
CA THR A 225 -3.13 12.03 -5.18
C THR A 225 -4.32 11.24 -5.73
N HIS A 226 -4.54 10.07 -5.16
CA HIS A 226 -5.69 9.22 -5.44
C HIS A 226 -6.46 9.08 -4.14
N HIS A 227 -7.75 9.36 -4.18
CA HIS A 227 -8.61 9.21 -3.01
C HIS A 227 -9.55 8.02 -3.22
N ILE A 228 -10.05 7.48 -2.12
CA ILE A 228 -11.08 6.43 -2.14
C ILE A 228 -12.38 6.98 -1.56
N SER A 229 -13.49 6.42 -2.01
CA SER A 229 -14.82 6.64 -1.47
C SER A 229 -15.46 5.30 -1.13
N ALA A 230 -16.32 5.27 -0.11
CA ALA A 230 -17.09 4.10 0.27
C ALA A 230 -18.59 4.38 0.15
N GLY A 231 -19.32 3.47 -0.48
CA GLY A 231 -20.77 3.44 -0.49
C GLY A 231 -21.26 2.50 0.60
N LEU A 232 -22.18 2.98 1.43
CA LEU A 232 -22.78 2.17 2.49
C LEU A 232 -24.05 1.47 2.01
N THR A 233 -24.51 0.46 2.76
CA THR A 233 -25.68 -0.35 2.40
C THR A 233 -27.00 0.43 2.37
N ASP A 234 -27.06 1.61 3.00
CA ASP A 234 -28.21 2.52 2.93
C ASP A 234 -28.19 3.48 1.74
N GLY A 235 -27.15 3.40 0.89
CA GLY A 235 -26.93 4.25 -0.27
C GLY A 235 -26.14 5.52 0.00
N SER A 236 -25.80 5.83 1.25
CA SER A 236 -24.95 6.98 1.58
C SER A 236 -23.50 6.77 1.14
N VAL A 237 -22.77 7.88 0.89
CA VAL A 237 -21.40 7.86 0.38
C VAL A 237 -20.48 8.65 1.28
N LEU A 238 -19.34 8.05 1.63
CA LEU A 238 -18.25 8.65 2.40
C LEU A 238 -17.06 8.88 1.47
N ALA A 239 -16.52 10.10 1.43
CA ALA A 239 -15.34 10.42 0.63
C ALA A 239 -14.09 10.63 1.49
N GLY A 240 -12.99 9.96 1.10
CA GLY A 240 -11.70 9.99 1.78
C GLY A 240 -11.50 8.81 2.73
N GLN A 241 -10.30 8.25 2.75
CA GLN A 241 -9.94 7.12 3.63
C GLN A 241 -10.14 7.46 5.12
N VAL A 242 -9.86 8.70 5.48
CA VAL A 242 -10.08 9.24 6.83
C VAL A 242 -11.55 9.14 7.22
N ALA A 243 -12.48 9.59 6.38
CA ALA A 243 -13.91 9.48 6.67
C ALA A 243 -14.39 8.03 6.87
N ILE A 244 -13.76 7.09 6.15
CA ILE A 244 -14.08 5.67 6.22
C ILE A 244 -13.56 5.04 7.53
N SER A 245 -12.35 5.42 7.95
CA SER A 245 -11.64 4.79 9.06
C SER A 245 -11.75 5.54 10.41
N HIS A 246 -11.78 6.88 10.40
CA HIS A 246 -11.77 7.74 11.59
C HIS A 246 -12.47 9.10 11.28
N PRO A 247 -13.75 9.31 11.61
CA PRO A 247 -14.43 10.54 11.25
C PRO A 247 -13.90 11.75 12.03
N SER A 248 -13.76 12.89 11.36
CA SER A 248 -13.78 14.20 12.02
C SER A 248 -14.81 15.09 11.30
N GLY A 249 -16.03 15.13 11.82
CA GLY A 249 -17.13 15.98 11.32
C GLY A 249 -17.98 15.38 10.19
N PRO A 250 -18.94 16.14 9.61
CA PRO A 250 -19.85 15.63 8.58
C PRO A 250 -19.11 15.34 7.27
N THR A 251 -19.07 14.06 6.88
CA THR A 251 -18.24 13.49 5.79
C THR A 251 -19.03 13.07 4.54
N ALA A 252 -20.35 13.34 4.51
CA ALA A 252 -21.19 13.04 3.36
C ALA A 252 -20.80 13.90 2.15
N VAL A 253 -20.74 13.28 0.97
CA VAL A 253 -20.61 14.00 -0.30
C VAL A 253 -21.91 14.80 -0.53
N PRO A 254 -21.88 16.11 -0.79
CA PRO A 254 -23.09 16.86 -1.07
C PRO A 254 -23.74 16.34 -2.36
N ASP A 255 -25.05 16.08 -2.34
CA ASP A 255 -25.83 15.84 -3.57
C ASP A 255 -25.65 16.99 -4.57
N ASP A 256 -25.79 16.69 -5.87
CA ASP A 256 -25.76 17.62 -7.03
C ASP A 256 -26.75 18.81 -6.95
N THR A 257 -27.47 18.98 -5.84
CA THR A 257 -28.46 20.03 -5.59
C THR A 257 -27.99 21.10 -4.59
N PHE A 258 -26.71 21.12 -4.21
CA PHE A 258 -26.19 22.13 -3.29
C PHE A 258 -26.12 23.53 -3.94
N HIS A 259 -27.12 24.36 -3.70
CA HIS A 259 -26.99 25.82 -3.77
C HIS A 259 -26.48 26.33 -2.41
N PRO A 260 -25.22 26.79 -2.30
CA PRO A 260 -24.64 27.12 -1.01
C PRO A 260 -25.21 28.44 -0.47
N THR A 261 -26.07 28.35 0.54
CA THR A 261 -26.38 29.51 1.40
C THR A 261 -25.29 29.64 2.46
N GLY A 262 -24.26 30.45 2.18
CA GLY A 262 -23.31 30.92 3.19
C GLY A 262 -21.86 31.09 2.74
N ASN A 263 -21.25 32.22 3.10
CA ASN A 263 -19.90 32.70 2.75
C ASN A 263 -18.69 31.79 3.12
N LYS A 264 -18.87 30.55 3.61
CA LYS A 264 -17.75 29.69 4.06
C LYS A 264 -16.92 29.08 2.92
N HIS A 265 -17.47 28.94 1.72
CA HIS A 265 -16.73 28.40 0.57
C HIS A 265 -15.63 29.35 0.09
N LEU A 266 -15.85 30.67 0.23
CA LEU A 266 -14.95 31.71 -0.27
C LEU A 266 -13.63 31.80 0.49
N ASP A 267 -13.55 31.36 1.76
CA ASP A 267 -12.30 31.43 2.54
C ASP A 267 -11.37 30.22 2.33
N LEU A 268 -11.90 29.06 1.94
CA LEU A 268 -11.09 27.86 1.64
C LEU A 268 -10.40 27.95 0.27
N ASP A 269 -11.02 28.61 -0.71
CA ASP A 269 -10.43 28.84 -2.03
C ASP A 269 -9.38 29.98 -2.05
N ARG A 270 -9.12 30.63 -0.90
CA ARG A 270 -8.05 31.62 -0.72
C ARG A 270 -6.70 31.01 -0.32
N VAL A 271 -6.66 29.72 -0.04
CA VAL A 271 -5.43 29.01 0.35
C VAL A 271 -4.83 28.35 -0.90
N GLU A 272 -3.72 28.91 -1.39
CA GLU A 272 -2.93 28.34 -2.50
C GLU A 272 -2.17 27.09 -2.03
N ASP A 273 -2.87 25.95 -1.93
CA ASP A 273 -2.28 24.64 -1.64
C ASP A 273 -2.13 23.80 -2.92
N ALA A 274 -1.58 22.58 -2.83
CA ALA A 274 -1.47 21.67 -3.98
C ALA A 274 -2.83 21.14 -4.48
N ASN A 275 -3.91 21.48 -3.79
CA ASN A 275 -5.27 21.12 -4.17
C ASN A 275 -5.76 21.99 -5.34
N LEU A 276 -6.29 21.34 -6.38
CA LEU A 276 -6.89 22.05 -7.51
C LEU A 276 -8.14 22.83 -7.07
N PRO A 277 -8.43 23.99 -7.70
CA PRO A 277 -9.69 24.70 -7.50
C PRO A 277 -10.90 23.78 -7.76
N GLY A 278 -11.92 23.82 -6.90
CA GLY A 278 -13.09 22.94 -7.00
C GLY A 278 -12.92 21.51 -6.46
N SER A 279 -11.73 21.08 -6.00
CA SER A 279 -11.59 19.81 -5.26
C SER A 279 -12.50 19.75 -4.02
N LEU A 280 -13.00 18.56 -3.68
CA LEU A 280 -13.90 18.35 -2.55
C LEU A 280 -13.27 18.81 -1.21
N PRO A 281 -13.95 19.69 -0.44
CA PRO A 281 -13.42 20.19 0.83
C PRO A 281 -13.04 19.10 1.84
N VAL A 282 -13.80 18.00 1.89
CA VAL A 282 -13.54 16.85 2.78
C VAL A 282 -12.20 16.16 2.49
N LEU A 283 -11.67 16.31 1.28
CA LEU A 283 -10.37 15.75 0.89
C LEU A 283 -9.20 16.69 1.17
N ARG A 284 -9.48 17.97 1.48
CA ARG A 284 -8.47 19.03 1.72
C ARG A 284 -8.09 19.19 3.20
N GLY A 285 -8.83 18.57 4.12
CA GLY A 285 -8.74 18.80 5.55
C GLY A 285 -7.53 18.16 6.24
N HIS A 286 -6.99 18.89 7.23
CA HIS A 286 -6.11 18.35 8.26
C HIS A 286 -6.93 17.65 9.33
N HIS A 287 -6.87 16.32 9.36
CA HIS A 287 -7.54 15.54 10.39
C HIS A 287 -6.47 15.04 11.36
N ALA A 288 -6.55 15.47 12.62
CA ALA A 288 -5.74 14.87 13.70
C ALA A 288 -6.41 13.56 14.12
N PHE A 289 -5.64 12.48 14.25
CA PHE A 289 -6.15 11.14 14.54
C PHE A 289 -5.85 10.72 15.97
N SER A 290 -6.83 10.12 16.64
CA SER A 290 -6.61 9.22 17.77
C SER A 290 -7.23 7.87 17.42
N LYS A 291 -6.44 6.79 17.47
CA LYS A 291 -6.90 5.40 17.22
C LYS A 291 -7.75 4.83 18.37
N ASP A 292 -7.93 5.59 19.44
CA ASP A 292 -8.54 5.11 20.67
C ASP A 292 -10.05 5.50 20.78
N GLU A 293 -10.57 6.32 19.86
CA GLU A 293 -11.99 6.74 19.81
C GLU A 293 -12.59 6.53 18.40
N GLU A 294 -12.94 5.28 18.08
CA GLU A 294 -13.66 4.94 16.86
C GLU A 294 -15.15 4.75 17.18
N GLU A 295 -16.01 5.69 16.78
CA GLU A 295 -17.45 5.41 16.71
C GLU A 295 -17.70 4.33 15.62
N ASP A 296 -18.87 3.69 15.60
CA ASP A 296 -19.22 2.78 14.50
C ASP A 296 -19.71 3.56 13.27
N LEU A 297 -19.62 2.94 12.08
CA LEU A 297 -20.36 3.40 10.91
C LEU A 297 -21.87 3.13 11.11
N PRO A 298 -22.76 3.99 10.59
CA PRO A 298 -24.21 3.80 10.76
C PRO A 298 -24.71 2.49 10.13
N CYS A 299 -24.09 2.05 9.04
CA CYS A 299 -24.34 0.78 8.40
C CYS A 299 -23.08 0.26 7.67
N ARG A 300 -23.15 -0.96 7.14
CA ARG A 300 -22.01 -1.64 6.52
C ARG A 300 -21.59 -0.94 5.23
N ILE A 301 -20.30 -1.02 4.90
CA ILE A 301 -19.80 -0.67 3.57
C ILE A 301 -20.24 -1.74 2.57
N ASP A 302 -20.83 -1.33 1.47
CA ASP A 302 -21.16 -2.20 0.33
C ASP A 302 -19.98 -2.30 -0.66
N ARG A 303 -19.37 -1.17 -1.01
CA ARG A 303 -18.19 -1.13 -1.91
C ARG A 303 -17.33 0.11 -1.68
N VAL A 304 -16.07 0.02 -2.12
CA VAL A 304 -15.10 1.12 -2.16
C VAL A 304 -14.68 1.34 -3.60
N TRP A 305 -14.44 2.58 -4.02
CA TRP A 305 -13.89 2.89 -5.35
C TRP A 305 -12.93 4.09 -5.27
N TYR A 306 -12.10 4.25 -6.31
CA TYR A 306 -11.24 5.42 -6.43
C TYR A 306 -12.00 6.62 -6.97
N ILE A 307 -11.70 7.80 -6.45
CA ILE A 307 -12.24 9.07 -6.93
C ILE A 307 -11.11 10.04 -7.30
N ASN A 308 -11.37 10.92 -8.25
CA ASN A 308 -10.53 12.09 -8.49
C ASN A 308 -10.76 13.15 -7.39
N PRO A 309 -9.96 14.23 -7.34
CA PRO A 309 -10.15 15.30 -6.36
C PRO A 309 -11.53 15.98 -6.38
N TYR A 310 -12.30 15.83 -7.46
CA TYR A 310 -13.65 16.40 -7.63
C TYR A 310 -14.77 15.46 -7.18
N GLY A 311 -14.44 14.25 -6.72
CA GLY A 311 -15.44 13.27 -6.25
C GLY A 311 -15.94 12.30 -7.32
N HIS A 312 -15.51 12.44 -8.58
CA HIS A 312 -15.94 11.51 -9.62
C HIS A 312 -15.18 10.19 -9.52
N GLU A 313 -15.91 9.09 -9.66
CA GLU A 313 -15.34 7.75 -9.75
C GLU A 313 -14.33 7.67 -10.89
N ILE A 314 -13.15 7.15 -10.58
CA ILE A 314 -12.08 6.87 -11.52
C ILE A 314 -11.65 5.42 -11.39
N TRP A 315 -11.07 4.90 -12.46
CA TRP A 315 -10.62 3.52 -12.50
C TRP A 315 -9.13 3.44 -12.85
N PRO A 316 -8.25 3.57 -11.83
CA PRO A 316 -6.81 3.65 -12.06
C PRO A 316 -6.27 2.31 -12.55
N VAL A 317 -5.28 2.40 -13.44
CA VAL A 317 -4.53 1.24 -13.94
C VAL A 317 -3.53 0.79 -12.87
N ALA A 318 -3.45 -0.52 -12.64
CA ALA A 318 -2.47 -1.08 -11.73
C ALA A 318 -1.05 -0.79 -12.20
N ASN A 319 -0.14 -0.63 -11.25
CA ASN A 319 1.28 -0.59 -11.55
C ASN A 319 1.67 -1.87 -12.31
N HIS A 320 2.30 -1.73 -13.48
CA HIS A 320 2.72 -2.89 -14.29
C HIS A 320 3.59 -3.87 -13.50
N LYS A 321 4.43 -3.39 -12.58
CA LYS A 321 5.23 -4.28 -11.72
C LYS A 321 4.38 -5.11 -10.75
N VAL A 322 3.21 -4.62 -10.35
CA VAL A 322 2.24 -5.39 -9.55
C VAL A 322 1.66 -6.52 -10.38
N LEU A 323 1.27 -6.24 -11.63
CA LEU A 323 0.76 -7.28 -12.53
C LEU A 323 1.84 -8.34 -12.82
N SER A 324 3.07 -7.93 -13.13
CA SER A 324 4.21 -8.85 -13.30
C SER A 324 4.50 -9.65 -12.02
N ALA A 325 4.46 -9.00 -10.85
CA ALA A 325 4.63 -9.67 -9.57
C ALA A 325 3.58 -10.76 -9.33
N LEU A 326 2.31 -10.49 -9.62
CA LEU A 326 1.22 -11.47 -9.51
C LEU A 326 1.38 -12.61 -10.52
N GLU A 327 1.78 -12.28 -11.75
CA GLU A 327 2.06 -13.25 -12.80
C GLU A 327 3.24 -14.17 -12.49
N GLU A 328 4.21 -13.73 -11.69
CA GLU A 328 5.36 -14.51 -11.26
C GLU A 328 5.13 -15.20 -9.91
N SER A 329 3.98 -14.96 -9.28
CA SER A 329 3.63 -15.51 -7.98
C SER A 329 2.73 -16.74 -8.12
N ASP A 330 2.98 -17.76 -7.31
CA ASP A 330 2.08 -18.90 -7.17
C ASP A 330 1.16 -18.77 -5.94
N THR A 331 1.49 -17.81 -5.06
CA THR A 331 0.73 -17.53 -3.85
C THR A 331 0.47 -16.04 -3.71
N VAL A 332 -0.80 -15.71 -3.46
CA VAL A 332 -1.26 -14.38 -3.08
C VAL A 332 -1.72 -14.45 -1.62
N VAL A 333 -1.30 -13.48 -0.81
CA VAL A 333 -1.75 -13.32 0.57
C VAL A 333 -2.41 -11.97 0.74
N TYR A 334 -3.65 -11.97 1.22
CA TYR A 334 -4.32 -10.81 1.76
C TYR A 334 -3.98 -10.75 3.25
N SER A 335 -3.11 -9.81 3.60
CA SER A 335 -2.54 -9.68 4.94
C SER A 335 -3.55 -9.15 5.95
N VAL A 336 -3.19 -9.20 7.23
CA VAL A 336 -3.95 -8.53 8.28
C VAL A 336 -3.90 -7.01 8.11
N GLY A 337 -5.02 -6.36 8.38
CA GLY A 337 -5.19 -4.92 8.25
C GLY A 337 -6.60 -4.57 7.83
N SER A 338 -6.91 -3.28 7.82
CA SER A 338 -8.24 -2.78 7.49
C SER A 338 -8.66 -3.23 6.08
N LEU A 339 -9.74 -4.00 6.00
CA LEU A 339 -10.27 -4.58 4.78
C LEU A 339 -10.52 -3.52 3.68
N TYR A 340 -11.26 -2.46 3.98
CA TYR A 340 -11.73 -1.46 3.03
C TYR A 340 -10.75 -0.33 2.77
N THR A 341 -9.82 -0.06 3.69
CA THR A 341 -8.85 1.04 3.55
C THR A 341 -7.40 0.59 3.34
N SER A 342 -7.09 -0.71 3.49
CA SER A 342 -5.74 -1.26 3.20
C SER A 342 -5.75 -2.33 2.09
N ILE A 343 -6.61 -3.33 2.20
CA ILE A 343 -6.58 -4.49 1.28
C ILE A 343 -7.34 -4.19 -0.01
N ILE A 344 -8.63 -3.87 0.08
CA ILE A 344 -9.51 -3.61 -1.07
C ILE A 344 -8.97 -2.51 -2.00
N PRO A 345 -8.41 -1.38 -1.52
CA PRO A 345 -7.87 -0.35 -2.41
C PRO A 345 -6.74 -0.87 -3.31
N SER A 346 -6.02 -1.91 -2.90
CA SER A 346 -5.01 -2.54 -3.77
C SER A 346 -5.60 -3.60 -4.72
N VAL A 347 -6.72 -4.22 -4.35
CA VAL A 347 -7.36 -5.31 -5.11
C VAL A 347 -8.30 -4.77 -6.20
N ILE A 348 -8.98 -3.66 -5.96
CA ILE A 348 -9.93 -3.07 -6.90
C ILE A 348 -9.27 -2.37 -8.11
N VAL A 349 -7.96 -2.14 -8.04
CA VAL A 349 -7.21 -1.48 -9.11
C VAL A 349 -7.27 -2.31 -10.39
N ARG A 350 -7.51 -1.64 -11.53
CA ARG A 350 -7.77 -2.30 -12.81
C ARG A 350 -6.71 -3.35 -13.15
N GLY A 351 -7.16 -4.57 -13.44
CA GLY A 351 -6.35 -5.71 -13.87
C GLY A 351 -5.86 -6.61 -12.73
N VAL A 352 -5.93 -6.18 -11.47
CA VAL A 352 -5.44 -6.95 -10.33
C VAL A 352 -6.24 -8.25 -10.14
N GLY A 353 -7.58 -8.19 -10.17
CA GLY A 353 -8.42 -9.38 -10.01
C GLY A 353 -8.25 -10.39 -11.14
N ALA A 354 -8.07 -9.93 -12.39
CA ALA A 354 -7.73 -10.83 -13.50
C ALA A 354 -6.40 -11.56 -13.27
N ALA A 355 -5.39 -10.84 -12.77
CA ALA A 355 -4.08 -11.42 -12.45
C ALA A 355 -4.18 -12.43 -11.29
N ILE A 356 -4.96 -12.13 -10.25
CA ILE A 356 -5.22 -13.05 -9.12
C ILE A 356 -5.98 -14.30 -9.57
N ALA A 357 -7.02 -14.12 -10.39
CA ALA A 357 -7.85 -15.23 -10.89
C ALA A 357 -7.13 -16.08 -11.96
N GLY A 358 -5.98 -15.62 -12.46
CA GLY A 358 -5.15 -16.34 -13.42
C GLY A 358 -4.68 -17.69 -12.88
N GLY A 359 -4.39 -18.63 -13.79
CA GLY A 359 -4.05 -20.01 -13.43
C GLY A 359 -2.68 -20.20 -12.76
N ARG A 360 -1.85 -19.16 -12.63
CA ARG A 360 -0.55 -19.25 -11.96
C ARG A 360 -0.65 -19.17 -10.45
N VAL A 361 -1.53 -18.31 -9.93
CA VAL A 361 -1.78 -18.18 -8.50
C VAL A 361 -2.63 -19.36 -8.04
N ARG A 362 -1.99 -20.32 -7.39
CA ARG A 362 -2.63 -21.53 -6.85
C ARG A 362 -3.26 -21.26 -5.49
N ASN A 363 -2.53 -20.53 -4.65
CA ASN A 363 -2.94 -20.24 -3.29
C ASN A 363 -3.34 -18.77 -3.18
N LYS A 364 -4.57 -18.49 -2.72
CA LYS A 364 -5.06 -17.15 -2.40
C LYS A 364 -5.51 -17.14 -0.94
N VAL A 365 -4.64 -16.67 -0.07
CA VAL A 365 -4.77 -16.84 1.38
C VAL A 365 -5.22 -15.53 2.01
N LEU A 366 -6.37 -15.51 2.65
CA LEU A 366 -6.77 -14.41 3.53
C LEU A 366 -6.31 -14.72 4.96
N ILE A 367 -5.49 -13.86 5.54
CA ILE A 367 -5.19 -13.89 6.98
C ILE A 367 -6.18 -12.96 7.67
N LEU A 368 -7.14 -13.52 8.40
CA LEU A 368 -8.25 -12.78 8.99
C LEU A 368 -7.77 -11.87 10.13
N ASN A 369 -8.39 -10.70 10.27
CA ASN A 369 -8.07 -9.79 11.37
C ASN A 369 -8.42 -10.41 12.74
N SER A 370 -7.64 -10.06 13.75
CA SER A 370 -7.87 -10.51 15.13
C SER A 370 -8.92 -9.68 15.87
N LYS A 371 -9.37 -8.58 15.28
CA LYS A 371 -10.44 -7.73 15.77
C LYS A 371 -11.22 -7.18 14.57
N THR A 372 -12.50 -6.92 14.78
CA THR A 372 -13.35 -6.12 13.90
C THR A 372 -12.97 -4.65 14.03
N ASP A 373 -12.73 -4.01 12.88
CA ASP A 373 -12.50 -2.58 12.74
C ASP A 373 -13.85 -1.87 12.49
N ARG A 374 -13.92 -0.55 12.73
CA ARG A 374 -15.11 0.27 12.43
C ARG A 374 -15.69 0.01 11.03
N GLU A 375 -14.82 -0.08 10.02
CA GLU A 375 -15.18 -0.32 8.62
C GLU A 375 -15.77 -1.71 8.35
N THR A 376 -15.67 -2.62 9.32
CA THR A 376 -16.24 -3.99 9.29
C THR A 376 -17.39 -4.16 10.31
N GLY A 377 -17.83 -3.04 10.92
CA GLY A 377 -19.04 -2.88 11.76
C GLY A 377 -20.20 -2.21 11.01
N PRO A 378 -21.33 -1.89 11.67
CA PRO A 378 -21.51 -1.59 13.10
C PRO A 378 -21.59 -2.81 14.02
N ALA A 379 -21.39 -2.60 15.34
CA ALA A 379 -21.50 -3.62 16.38
C ALA A 379 -22.86 -4.35 16.41
N ALA A 380 -23.93 -3.71 15.92
CA ALA A 380 -25.25 -4.32 15.77
C ALA A 380 -25.29 -5.42 14.68
N GLY A 381 -24.34 -5.42 13.75
CA GLY A 381 -24.24 -6.40 12.68
C GLY A 381 -22.84 -6.43 12.09
N PRO A 382 -21.83 -6.94 12.82
CA PRO A 382 -20.44 -6.98 12.35
C PRO A 382 -20.26 -8.00 11.23
N MET A 383 -19.30 -7.75 10.34
CA MET A 383 -18.95 -8.68 9.25
C MET A 383 -18.39 -10.00 9.81
N ALA A 384 -18.90 -11.12 9.28
CA ALA A 384 -18.33 -12.44 9.50
C ALA A 384 -17.18 -12.71 8.52
N ALA A 385 -16.40 -13.77 8.75
CA ALA A 385 -15.29 -14.13 7.88
C ALA A 385 -15.72 -14.36 6.41
N ALA A 386 -16.92 -14.92 6.19
CA ALA A 386 -17.47 -15.07 4.85
C ALA A 386 -17.72 -13.72 4.15
N ASP A 387 -18.10 -12.68 4.90
CA ASP A 387 -18.29 -11.33 4.36
C ASP A 387 -16.97 -10.70 3.90
N PHE A 388 -15.86 -10.94 4.63
CA PHE A 388 -14.53 -10.50 4.21
C PHE A 388 -14.13 -11.14 2.88
N VAL A 389 -14.37 -12.45 2.75
CA VAL A 389 -14.05 -13.19 1.53
C VAL A 389 -14.90 -12.71 0.35
N ARG A 390 -16.21 -12.50 0.57
CA ARG A 390 -17.11 -11.93 -0.44
C ARG A 390 -16.69 -10.53 -0.86
N ALA A 391 -16.27 -9.67 0.08
CA ALA A 391 -15.81 -8.32 -0.21
C ALA A 391 -14.53 -8.29 -1.07
N ILE A 392 -13.56 -9.16 -0.78
CA ILE A 392 -12.34 -9.31 -1.61
C ILE A 392 -12.70 -9.82 -3.01
N ALA A 393 -13.57 -10.83 -3.10
CA ALA A 393 -14.00 -11.37 -4.38
C ALA A 393 -14.77 -10.32 -5.22
N LYS A 394 -15.62 -9.50 -4.59
CA LYS A 394 -16.33 -8.38 -5.23
C LYS A 394 -15.34 -7.35 -5.76
N ALA A 395 -14.41 -6.87 -4.93
CA ALA A 395 -13.38 -5.92 -5.35
C ALA A 395 -12.54 -6.46 -6.52
N ALA A 396 -12.16 -7.74 -6.47
CA ALA A 396 -11.39 -8.37 -7.55
C ALA A 396 -12.22 -8.51 -8.84
N LYS A 397 -13.52 -8.75 -8.76
CA LYS A 397 -14.42 -8.76 -9.94
C LYS A 397 -14.59 -7.36 -10.52
N GLU A 398 -14.81 -6.36 -9.68
CA GLU A 398 -14.92 -4.94 -10.09
C GLU A 398 -13.64 -4.42 -10.76
N SER A 399 -12.47 -4.89 -10.32
CA SER A 399 -11.17 -4.59 -10.96
C SER A 399 -11.07 -5.07 -12.43
N GLN A 400 -12.05 -5.86 -12.91
CA GLN A 400 -12.15 -6.38 -14.27
C GLN A 400 -13.31 -5.74 -15.05
N THR A 401 -13.85 -4.60 -14.60
CA THR A 401 -15.07 -3.96 -15.15
C THR A 401 -16.33 -4.80 -15.05
N ASP A 402 -16.32 -5.84 -14.23
CA ASP A 402 -17.50 -6.65 -13.97
C ASP A 402 -18.08 -6.25 -12.60
N PHE A 403 -19.17 -5.49 -12.64
CA PHE A 403 -19.90 -5.03 -11.46
C PHE A 403 -21.10 -5.95 -11.13
N GLY A 404 -21.19 -7.12 -11.76
CA GLY A 404 -22.20 -8.11 -11.44
C GLY A 404 -21.96 -8.77 -10.08
N ALA A 405 -22.98 -9.43 -9.55
CA ALA A 405 -22.85 -10.22 -8.32
C ALA A 405 -21.79 -11.31 -8.50
N VAL A 406 -20.97 -11.54 -7.47
CA VAL A 406 -20.03 -12.66 -7.42
C VAL A 406 -20.83 -13.92 -7.09
N GLY A 407 -20.86 -14.90 -7.99
CA GLY A 407 -21.50 -16.18 -7.70
C GLY A 407 -20.73 -16.94 -6.62
N GLU A 408 -21.41 -17.75 -5.81
CA GLU A 408 -20.76 -18.51 -4.72
C GLU A 408 -19.59 -19.38 -5.21
N GLY A 409 -19.74 -20.03 -6.38
CA GLY A 409 -18.67 -20.80 -7.00
C GLY A 409 -17.53 -19.97 -7.63
N GLU A 410 -17.69 -18.65 -7.75
CA GLU A 410 -16.67 -17.74 -8.27
C GLU A 410 -15.75 -17.21 -7.18
N VAL A 411 -16.18 -17.25 -5.92
CA VAL A 411 -15.43 -16.75 -4.75
C VAL A 411 -14.06 -17.44 -4.65
N ALA A 412 -14.03 -18.76 -4.86
CA ALA A 412 -12.82 -19.57 -4.86
C ALA A 412 -11.76 -19.15 -5.90
N ARG A 413 -12.15 -18.38 -6.93
CA ARG A 413 -11.20 -17.82 -7.91
C ARG A 413 -10.29 -16.78 -7.27
N TYR A 414 -10.76 -16.08 -6.25
CA TYR A 414 -10.06 -14.95 -5.62
C TYR A 414 -9.55 -15.26 -4.21
N VAL A 415 -10.19 -16.17 -3.48
CA VAL A 415 -9.76 -16.62 -2.14
C VAL A 415 -9.94 -18.13 -2.05
N THR A 416 -8.86 -18.87 -1.76
CA THR A 416 -8.87 -20.34 -1.63
C THR A 416 -8.67 -20.80 -0.20
N HIS A 417 -8.06 -19.97 0.65
CA HIS A 417 -7.79 -20.30 2.04
C HIS A 417 -8.12 -19.12 2.96
N LEU A 418 -8.61 -19.46 4.15
CA LEU A 418 -8.77 -18.53 5.26
C LEU A 418 -7.93 -19.01 6.44
N VAL A 419 -6.98 -18.19 6.87
CA VAL A 419 -6.24 -18.39 8.12
C VAL A 419 -6.90 -17.53 9.20
N TYR A 420 -7.25 -18.13 10.33
CA TYR A 420 -7.96 -17.44 11.42
C TYR A 420 -7.44 -17.87 12.80
N LEU A 421 -7.70 -17.02 13.80
CA LEU A 421 -7.34 -17.30 15.19
C LEU A 421 -8.28 -18.30 15.86
N ASP A 422 -7.72 -19.19 16.66
CA ASP A 422 -8.50 -20.06 17.54
C ASP A 422 -9.44 -19.24 18.44
N GLY A 423 -10.70 -19.69 18.53
CA GLY A 423 -11.78 -18.98 19.22
C GLY A 423 -12.71 -18.16 18.31
N ALA A 424 -12.31 -17.83 17.08
CA ALA A 424 -13.19 -17.11 16.15
C ALA A 424 -14.45 -17.90 15.74
N GLU A 425 -14.36 -19.24 15.72
CA GLU A 425 -15.51 -20.14 15.50
C GLU A 425 -16.55 -20.06 16.62
N ARG A 426 -16.10 -19.78 17.85
CA ARG A 426 -16.94 -19.68 19.04
C ARG A 426 -17.53 -18.28 19.21
N GLY A 427 -17.26 -17.36 18.28
CA GLY A 427 -17.70 -15.97 18.36
C GLY A 427 -17.03 -15.20 19.50
N ALA A 428 -15.72 -15.39 19.69
CA ALA A 428 -14.97 -14.64 20.69
C ALA A 428 -15.19 -13.12 20.52
N PRO A 429 -15.45 -12.37 21.62
CA PRO A 429 -15.88 -10.99 21.54
C PRO A 429 -14.86 -10.12 20.82
N GLY A 430 -15.33 -9.34 19.85
CA GLY A 430 -14.53 -8.45 19.02
C GLY A 430 -13.87 -9.12 17.80
N MET A 431 -13.83 -10.45 17.70
CA MET A 431 -13.29 -11.16 16.54
C MET A 431 -14.36 -11.37 15.47
N PRO A 432 -14.03 -11.34 14.16
CA PRO A 432 -14.96 -11.75 13.12
C PRO A 432 -15.34 -13.23 13.31
N ARG A 433 -16.64 -13.54 13.32
CA ARG A 433 -17.12 -14.93 13.46
C ARG A 433 -16.67 -15.76 12.25
N VAL A 434 -16.15 -16.96 12.50
CA VAL A 434 -15.77 -17.92 11.47
C VAL A 434 -16.76 -19.07 11.46
N ASP A 435 -17.42 -19.29 10.33
CA ASP A 435 -18.28 -20.45 10.10
C ASP A 435 -17.63 -21.34 9.03
N VAL A 436 -17.03 -22.45 9.48
CA VAL A 436 -16.19 -23.30 8.63
C VAL A 436 -17.02 -24.03 7.58
N ASP A 437 -18.26 -24.38 7.90
CA ASP A 437 -19.16 -25.08 6.97
C ASP A 437 -19.65 -24.13 5.89
N GLU A 438 -20.01 -22.89 6.24
CA GLU A 438 -20.37 -21.84 5.26
C GLU A 438 -19.20 -21.57 4.30
N LEU A 439 -17.99 -21.37 4.84
CA LEU A 439 -16.78 -21.11 4.06
C LEU A 439 -16.40 -22.32 3.19
N GLY A 440 -16.59 -23.54 3.70
CA GLY A 440 -16.42 -24.78 2.93
C GLY A 440 -17.38 -24.87 1.74
N GLY A 441 -18.62 -24.43 1.91
CA GLY A 441 -19.62 -24.31 0.84
C GLY A 441 -19.20 -23.33 -0.28
N LEU A 442 -18.43 -22.29 0.06
CA LEU A 442 -17.82 -21.35 -0.89
C LEU A 442 -16.51 -21.88 -1.52
N GLY A 443 -16.08 -23.10 -1.17
CA GLY A 443 -14.83 -23.70 -1.65
C GLY A 443 -13.57 -23.19 -0.94
N ILE A 444 -13.70 -22.61 0.25
CA ILE A 444 -12.59 -22.01 1.01
C ILE A 444 -12.11 -22.99 2.08
N ARG A 445 -10.81 -23.27 2.08
CA ARG A 445 -10.17 -24.11 3.10
C ARG A 445 -9.78 -23.27 4.31
N CYS A 446 -10.34 -23.60 5.47
CA CYS A 446 -10.09 -22.88 6.71
C CYS A 446 -8.91 -23.51 7.47
N VAL A 447 -7.96 -22.70 7.93
CA VAL A 447 -6.78 -23.11 8.70
C VAL A 447 -6.72 -22.32 10.01
N ARG A 448 -6.81 -23.04 11.12
CA ARG A 448 -6.81 -22.48 12.47
C ARG A 448 -5.40 -22.30 13.01
N VAL A 449 -5.09 -21.14 13.57
CA VAL A 449 -3.80 -20.83 14.20
C VAL A 449 -4.03 -20.30 15.62
N LYS A 450 -3.12 -20.62 16.53
CA LYS A 450 -3.20 -20.13 17.92
C LYS A 450 -2.86 -18.64 18.00
N GLY A 451 -3.51 -17.96 18.94
CA GLY A 451 -3.21 -16.58 19.26
C GLY A 451 -2.27 -16.45 20.46
N ARG A 452 -1.39 -15.46 20.42
CA ARG A 452 -0.63 -14.96 21.56
C ARG A 452 -1.20 -13.61 22.00
N MET A 453 -1.38 -13.44 23.30
CA MET A 453 -1.72 -12.14 23.90
C MET A 453 -0.48 -11.25 23.91
N GLU A 454 -0.60 -10.04 23.36
CA GLU A 454 0.45 -9.03 23.38
C GLU A 454 -0.12 -7.69 23.88
N GLY A 455 0.64 -6.99 24.73
CA GLY A 455 0.27 -5.69 25.31
C GLY A 455 -0.15 -5.73 26.79
N GLU A 456 -0.25 -4.54 27.40
CA GLU A 456 -0.65 -4.33 28.80
C GLU A 456 -1.98 -3.55 28.91
N GLY A 457 -2.79 -3.86 29.92
CA GLY A 457 -4.02 -3.11 30.23
C GLY A 457 -5.11 -3.17 29.15
N LYS A 458 -5.72 -2.02 28.80
CA LYS A 458 -6.79 -1.88 27.79
C LYS A 458 -6.31 -2.08 26.34
N ARG A 459 -4.99 -2.22 26.10
CA ARG A 459 -4.37 -2.43 24.77
C ARG A 459 -3.98 -3.90 24.50
N ARG A 460 -4.54 -4.87 25.24
CA ARG A 460 -4.32 -6.29 24.96
C ARG A 460 -4.92 -6.65 23.61
N ILE A 461 -4.06 -7.04 22.67
CA ILE A 461 -4.45 -7.50 21.33
C ILE A 461 -4.00 -8.95 21.20
N VAL A 462 -4.89 -9.79 20.70
CA VAL A 462 -4.51 -11.14 20.29
C VAL A 462 -3.85 -11.04 18.92
N ARG A 463 -2.62 -11.54 18.80
CA ARG A 463 -1.92 -11.69 17.53
C ARG A 463 -1.71 -13.16 17.21
N TYR A 464 -1.47 -13.48 15.95
CA TYR A 464 -1.10 -14.82 15.56
C TYR A 464 0.22 -15.22 16.23
N GLU A 465 0.28 -16.43 16.76
CA GLU A 465 1.54 -17.03 17.19
C GLU A 465 2.43 -17.25 15.95
N GLU A 466 3.64 -16.68 15.98
CA GLU A 466 4.54 -16.63 14.82
C GLU A 466 4.84 -18.01 14.24
N THR A 467 5.28 -18.96 15.09
CA THR A 467 5.60 -20.33 14.68
C THR A 467 4.40 -21.04 14.07
N GLY A 468 3.22 -20.94 14.70
CA GLY A 468 2.01 -21.57 14.19
C GLY A 468 1.53 -20.97 12.87
N LEU A 469 1.76 -19.66 12.67
CA LEU A 469 1.43 -19.01 11.39
C LEU A 469 2.42 -19.40 10.28
N VAL A 470 3.72 -19.53 10.58
CA VAL A 470 4.71 -20.05 9.63
C VAL A 470 4.31 -21.45 9.19
N GLU A 471 4.04 -22.37 10.12
CA GLU A 471 3.62 -23.75 9.82
C GLU A 471 2.35 -23.81 8.97
N ALA A 472 1.34 -22.98 9.32
CA ALA A 472 0.10 -22.90 8.57
C ALA A 472 0.31 -22.40 7.12
N LEU A 473 1.10 -21.34 6.94
CA LEU A 473 1.39 -20.80 5.61
C LEU A 473 2.25 -21.75 4.79
N GLU A 474 3.27 -22.39 5.37
CA GLU A 474 4.08 -23.40 4.69
C GLU A 474 3.22 -24.59 4.24
N GLY A 475 2.33 -25.09 5.10
CA GLY A 475 1.41 -26.18 4.75
C GLY A 475 0.45 -25.83 3.61
N ILE A 476 0.11 -24.55 3.43
CA ILE A 476 -0.71 -24.08 2.30
C ILE A 476 0.15 -23.90 1.04
N ILE A 477 1.34 -23.31 1.19
CA ILE A 477 2.21 -22.93 0.08
C ILE A 477 2.82 -24.15 -0.61
N GLY A 478 3.13 -25.20 0.14
CA GLY A 478 3.78 -26.42 -0.36
C GLY A 478 5.29 -26.29 -0.40
#